data_AF-R7U2B0-F1
#
_entry.id   AF-R7U2B0-F1
#
_cell.length_a   1.000
_cell.length_b   1.000
_cell.length_c   1.000
_cell.angle_alpha   90.00
_cell.angle_beta   90.00
_cell.angle_gamma   90.00
#
_symmetry.space_group_name_H-M   'P 1'
#
loop_
_entity.id
_entity.type
_entity.pdbx_description
1 polymer ?
#
loop_
_entity_poly.entity_id
_entity_poly.type
_entity_poly.pdbx_seq_one_letter_code
_entity_poly.pdbx_strand_id
1 'polypeptide(L)'
;MTASFRGRPLNGKTVQVPAGYAGVVLRESRRPFTDAEDVKELSISDKFDKFSFWNLDKKCSDDDSFSRAMQWIHVAKAVSHVHGLVGDQENCKSTLT
;
A
#
# COMPACT_ATOMS: atom_id res chain seq x y z
N MET A 1 -0.76 17.99 -13.26
CA MET A 1 0.24 17.31 -14.12
C MET A 1 -0.51 16.78 -15.33
N THR A 2 0.02 16.92 -16.55
CA THR A 2 -0.65 16.47 -17.78
C THR A 2 0.28 15.55 -18.57
N ALA A 3 -0.26 14.51 -19.18
CA ALA A 3 0.48 13.58 -20.03
C ALA A 3 -0.45 13.02 -21.13
N SER A 4 0.09 12.24 -22.05
CA SER A 4 -0.72 11.47 -23.00
C SER A 4 -0.23 10.03 -23.06
N PHE A 5 -1.17 9.09 -23.19
CA PHE A 5 -0.85 7.67 -23.38
C PHE A 5 -1.70 7.12 -24.51
N ARG A 6 -1.06 6.53 -25.51
CA ARG A 6 -1.71 6.05 -26.75
C ARG A 6 -2.60 7.11 -27.41
N GLY A 7 -2.16 8.37 -27.41
CA GLY A 7 -2.90 9.49 -28.00
C GLY A 7 -4.11 9.98 -27.19
N ARG A 8 -4.33 9.48 -25.96
CA ARG A 8 -5.38 9.98 -25.06
C ARG A 8 -4.79 10.89 -23.98
N PRO A 9 -5.43 12.03 -23.65
CA PRO A 9 -4.95 12.91 -22.59
C PRO A 9 -5.17 12.29 -21.20
N LEU A 10 -4.18 12.45 -20.34
CA LEU A 10 -4.19 12.02 -18.95
C LEU A 10 -3.99 13.21 -18.03
N ASN A 11 -4.81 13.28 -16.99
CA ASN A 11 -4.69 14.26 -15.94
C ASN A 11 -4.15 13.57 -14.69
N GLY A 12 -3.02 14.06 -14.21
CA GLY A 12 -2.28 13.47 -13.11
C GLY A 12 -2.27 14.33 -11.86
N LYS A 13 -2.31 13.66 -10.70
CA LYS A 13 -2.10 14.24 -9.36
C LYS A 13 -1.03 13.42 -8.63
N THR A 14 -0.10 14.10 -7.97
CA THR A 14 0.85 13.44 -7.05
C THR A 14 0.14 13.12 -5.75
N VAL A 15 0.22 11.87 -5.33
CA VAL A 15 -0.35 11.36 -4.08
C VAL A 15 0.80 10.93 -3.18
N GLN A 16 0.75 11.35 -1.92
CA GLN A 16 1.71 10.95 -0.90
C GLN A 16 1.17 9.74 -0.14
N VAL A 17 2.08 8.88 0.31
CA VAL A 17 1.73 7.79 1.22
C VAL A 17 1.29 8.40 2.57
N PRO A 18 0.22 7.88 3.21
CA PRO A 18 -0.25 8.40 4.50
C PRO A 18 0.83 8.33 5.58
N ALA A 19 0.83 9.29 6.50
CA ALA A 19 1.81 9.37 7.57
C ALA A 19 1.83 8.09 8.43
N GLY A 20 3.02 7.56 8.68
CA GLY A 20 3.22 6.31 9.41
C GLY A 20 3.15 5.04 8.55
N TYR A 21 2.95 5.18 7.23
CA TYR A 21 2.99 4.08 6.28
C TYR A 21 4.14 4.26 5.27
N ALA A 22 4.57 3.15 4.66
CA ALA A 22 5.55 3.15 3.59
C ALA A 22 5.01 2.36 2.40
N GLY A 23 5.15 2.92 1.19
CA GLY A 23 4.86 2.20 -0.04
C GLY A 23 5.98 1.21 -0.34
N VAL A 24 5.64 -0.05 -0.64
CA VAL A 24 6.61 -1.08 -1.02
C VAL A 24 6.15 -1.79 -2.28
N VAL A 25 7.11 -2.19 -3.12
CA VAL A 25 6.88 -3.04 -4.29
C VAL A 25 7.40 -4.43 -3.94
N LEU A 26 6.49 -5.39 -3.86
CA LEU A 26 6.81 -6.79 -3.62
C LEU A 26 6.99 -7.52 -4.96
N ARG A 27 7.98 -8.42 -5.03
CA ARG A 27 8.16 -9.35 -6.15
C ARG A 27 8.23 -10.77 -5.62
N GLU A 28 7.63 -11.69 -6.36
CA GLU A 28 7.74 -13.11 -6.08
C GLU A 28 9.16 -13.58 -6.40
N SER A 29 9.82 -14.17 -5.40
CA SER A 29 11.08 -14.87 -5.58
C SER A 29 10.83 -16.11 -6.44
N ARG A 30 11.79 -16.49 -7.29
CA ARG A 30 11.63 -17.66 -8.16
C ARG A 30 11.34 -18.90 -7.32
N ARG A 31 10.31 -19.66 -7.70
CA ARG A 31 10.00 -20.94 -7.05
C ARG A 31 11.20 -21.88 -7.16
N PRO A 32 11.67 -22.48 -6.05
CA PRO A 32 12.57 -23.62 -6.14
C PRO A 32 11.82 -24.78 -6.82
N PHE A 33 12.49 -25.49 -7.73
CA PHE A 33 11.93 -26.55 -8.59
C PHE A 33 11.58 -27.85 -7.82
N THR A 34 11.48 -27.81 -6.50
CA THR A 34 11.37 -28.98 -5.63
C THR A 34 9.98 -29.09 -5.03
N ASP A 35 9.39 -30.28 -5.09
CA ASP A 35 8.04 -30.66 -4.60
C ASP A 35 7.84 -30.56 -3.07
N ALA A 36 8.72 -29.85 -2.35
CA ALA A 36 8.58 -29.59 -0.93
C ALA A 36 7.84 -28.26 -0.76
N GLU A 37 6.54 -28.34 -0.51
CA GLU A 37 5.59 -27.27 -0.13
C GLU A 37 5.85 -25.89 -0.77
N ASP A 38 4.97 -25.46 -1.67
CA ASP A 38 5.00 -24.17 -2.38
C ASP A 38 5.00 -22.94 -1.43
N VAL A 39 6.10 -22.67 -0.74
CA VAL A 39 6.31 -21.43 0.01
C VAL A 39 6.61 -20.34 -1.00
N LYS A 40 5.57 -19.58 -1.37
CA LYS A 40 5.73 -18.37 -2.18
C LYS A 40 6.43 -17.30 -1.36
N GLU A 41 7.74 -17.21 -1.56
CA GLU A 41 8.54 -16.13 -0.98
C GLU A 41 8.29 -14.82 -1.73
N LEU A 42 7.85 -13.79 -1.02
CA LEU A 42 7.74 -12.43 -1.53
C LEU A 42 8.90 -11.61 -0.96
N SER A 43 9.68 -10.99 -1.84
CA SER A 43 10.76 -10.07 -1.47
C SER A 43 10.39 -8.63 -1.79
N ILE A 44 10.81 -7.70 -0.93
CA ILE A 44 10.67 -6.26 -1.19
C ILE A 44 11.71 -5.87 -2.21
N SER A 45 11.27 -5.40 -3.38
CA SER A 45 12.15 -4.89 -4.42
C SER A 45 12.47 -3.42 -4.23
N ASP A 46 11.44 -2.61 -3.97
CA ASP A 46 11.58 -1.16 -3.94
C ASP A 46 10.67 -0.54 -2.89
N LYS A 47 11.01 0.67 -2.44
CA LYS A 47 10.19 1.49 -1.52
C LYS A 47 9.88 2.84 -2.14
N PHE A 48 8.72 3.40 -1.84
CA PHE A 48 8.29 4.71 -2.34
C PHE A 48 7.44 5.47 -1.33
N ASP A 49 7.59 6.80 -1.33
CA ASP A 49 6.85 7.70 -0.43
C ASP A 49 5.75 8.49 -1.16
N LYS A 50 5.80 8.53 -2.49
CA LYS A 50 4.82 9.20 -3.34
C LYS A 50 4.71 8.51 -4.69
N PHE A 51 3.55 8.64 -5.33
CA PHE A 51 3.30 8.14 -6.68
C PHE A 51 2.36 9.09 -7.43
N SER A 52 2.29 8.92 -8.74
CA SER A 52 1.41 9.72 -9.61
C SER A 52 0.15 8.94 -9.94
N PHE A 53 -1.00 9.47 -9.53
CA PHE A 53 -2.31 8.94 -9.89
C PHE A 53 -2.81 9.65 -11.16
N TRP A 54 -3.19 8.88 -12.16
CA TRP A 54 -3.58 9.38 -13.48
C TRP A 54 -5.03 8.98 -13.80
N ASN A 55 -5.83 9.97 -14.17
CA ASN A 55 -7.19 9.76 -14.64
C ASN A 55 -7.30 10.10 -16.13
N LEU A 56 -8.16 9.37 -16.84
CA LEU A 56 -8.38 9.56 -18.27
C LEU A 56 -9.36 10.71 -18.48
N ASP A 57 -8.89 11.82 -19.07
CA ASP A 57 -9.66 13.01 -19.45
C ASP A 57 -10.47 13.72 -18.34
N LYS A 58 -10.57 13.13 -17.14
CA LYS A 58 -11.22 13.69 -15.96
C LYS A 58 -10.21 14.30 -15.02
N LYS A 59 -10.61 15.34 -14.29
CA LYS A 59 -9.81 15.88 -13.18
C LYS A 59 -9.83 14.86 -12.04
N CYS A 60 -8.67 14.54 -11.46
CA CYS A 60 -8.62 13.68 -10.27
C CYS A 60 -9.42 14.32 -9.13
N SER A 61 -10.37 13.56 -8.58
CA SER A 61 -11.28 13.98 -7.51
C SER A 61 -11.13 13.07 -6.29
N ASP A 62 -11.64 13.54 -5.15
CA ASP A 62 -11.69 12.73 -3.93
C ASP A 62 -12.79 11.65 -4.00
N ASP A 63 -13.69 11.76 -4.97
CA ASP A 63 -14.69 10.74 -5.29
C ASP A 63 -14.15 9.54 -6.07
N ASP A 64 -12.93 9.62 -6.60
CA ASP A 64 -12.33 8.51 -7.32
C ASP A 64 -12.17 7.29 -6.38
N SER A 65 -12.45 6.09 -6.89
CA SER A 65 -12.40 4.85 -6.08
C SER A 65 -11.06 4.66 -5.37
N PHE A 66 -9.97 5.07 -6.01
CA PHE A 66 -8.63 5.03 -5.42
C PHE A 66 -8.50 5.99 -4.22
N SER A 67 -8.98 7.23 -4.35
CA SER A 67 -8.97 8.21 -3.26
C SER A 67 -9.74 7.70 -2.04
N ARG A 68 -10.90 7.08 -2.27
CA ARG A 68 -11.70 6.43 -1.21
C ARG A 68 -10.99 5.24 -0.57
N ALA A 69 -10.30 4.43 -1.36
CA ALA A 69 -9.50 3.32 -0.84
C ALA A 69 -8.35 3.80 0.07
N MET A 70 -7.72 4.94 -0.24
CA MET A 70 -6.71 5.52 0.64
C MET A 70 -7.31 6.06 1.95
N GLN A 71 -8.52 6.64 1.91
CA GLN A 71 -9.24 7.09 3.11
C GLN A 71 -9.58 5.93 4.05
N TRP A 72 -9.78 4.71 3.52
CA TRP A 72 -10.04 3.51 4.30
C TRP A 72 -8.97 3.24 5.37
N ILE A 73 -7.71 3.60 5.11
CA ILE A 73 -6.61 3.42 6.08
C ILE A 73 -6.90 4.16 7.39
N HIS A 74 -7.43 5.39 7.30
CA HIS A 74 -7.80 6.18 8.46
C HIS A 74 -9.01 5.58 9.20
N VAL A 75 -10.00 5.10 8.45
CA VAL A 75 -11.19 4.43 9.01
C VAL A 75 -10.80 3.15 9.73
N ALA A 76 -9.99 2.30 9.11
CA ALA A 76 -9.50 1.05 9.68
C ALA A 76 -8.73 1.29 10.98
N LYS A 77 -7.88 2.34 11.02
CA LYS A 77 -7.18 2.74 12.25
C LYS A 77 -8.14 3.19 13.36
N ALA A 78 -9.19 3.93 13.03
CA ALA A 78 -10.19 4.34 14.01
C ALA A 78 -10.98 3.16 14.56
N VAL A 79 -11.41 2.24 13.69
CA VAL A 79 -12.15 1.03 14.07
C VAL A 79 -11.29 0.10 14.92
N SER A 80 -10.02 -0.11 14.54
CA SER A 80 -9.11 -0.97 15.30
C SER A 80 -8.73 -0.37 16.66
N HIS A 81 -8.54 0.94 16.76
CA HIS A 81 -8.30 1.62 18.04
C HIS A 81 -9.50 1.48 19.00
N VAL A 82 -10.73 1.54 18.49
CA VAL A 82 -11.95 1.33 19.29
C VAL A 82 -12.06 -0.13 19.76
N HIS A 83 -11.56 -1.10 18.99
CA HIS A 83 -11.53 -2.52 19.38
C HIS A 83 -10.35 -2.87 20.31
N GLY A 84 -9.25 -2.12 20.27
CA GLY A 84 -8.02 -2.37 21.05
C GLY A 84 -8.09 -2.08 22.56
N LEU A 85 -9.28 -1.79 23.11
CA LEU A 85 -9.51 -1.84 24.56
C LEU A 85 -9.84 -3.27 25.06
N VAL A 86 -9.81 -4.28 24.18
CA VAL A 86 -10.00 -5.69 24.51
C VAL A 86 -8.88 -6.54 23.89
N GLY A 87 -7.82 -6.83 24.66
CA GLY A 87 -6.75 -7.81 24.37
C GLY A 87 -5.70 -7.34 23.34
N ASP A 88 -4.38 -7.41 23.53
CA ASP A 88 -3.55 -8.14 24.47
C ASP A 88 -2.24 -7.35 24.71
N GLN A 89 -1.87 -7.18 25.98
CA GLN A 89 -0.49 -6.90 26.35
C GLN A 89 0.22 -8.23 26.55
N GLU A 90 0.82 -8.80 25.50
CA GLU A 90 1.80 -9.88 25.64
C GLU A 90 3.18 -9.43 25.14
N ASN A 91 3.90 -8.82 26.08
CA ASN A 91 5.26 -9.19 26.48
C ASN A 91 6.34 -9.34 25.38
N CYS A 92 6.87 -8.24 24.87
CA CYS A 92 8.22 -8.23 24.29
C CYS A 92 9.25 -8.03 25.41
N LYS A 93 9.51 -9.08 26.20
CA LYS A 93 10.72 -9.15 27.02
C LYS A 93 11.86 -9.66 26.16
N SER A 94 12.82 -8.78 25.98
CA SER A 94 14.18 -9.01 25.51
C SER A 94 14.81 -10.26 26.16
N THR A 95 15.46 -11.09 25.34
CA THR A 95 16.57 -11.94 25.80
C THR A 95 17.61 -11.93 24.69
N LEU A 96 18.57 -11.01 24.82
CA LEU A 96 19.90 -11.16 24.25
C LEU A 96 20.70 -11.92 25.31
N THR A 97 21.23 -13.08 24.96
CA THR A 97 22.39 -13.69 25.61
C THR A 97 23.20 -14.40 24.53
#